data_AF-A0A0K2LFB7-F1
#
_entry.id   AF-A0A0K2LFB7-F1
#
_cell.length_a   1.000
_cell.length_b   1.000
_cell.length_c   1.000
_cell.angle_alpha   90.00
_cell.angle_beta   90.00
_cell.angle_gamma   90.00
#
_symmetry.space_group_name_H-M   'P 1'
#
loop_
_entity.id
_entity.type
_entity.pdbx_description
1 polymer ?
#
loop_
_entity_poly.entity_id
_entity_poly.type
_entity_poly.pdbx_seq_one_letter_code
_entity_poly.pdbx_strand_id
1 'polypeptide(L)'
;MRKTFILLTGILLLLGASGCSNTAKSTHQSAPVQTSRKQAKTTYYQNLKKADQKKVKFNFKADQNDYGYFISAKVTNKTDKTIRFNRSKFALKFTDNEVPAVLTGILILKPNQTKKIPGLFQKQNINELAQTNCFITYSHKFKLASTRSTLSNDDLNNLTQASNTSSNQTNNSDKQNDSDNSNNSQTAPANDNSANTTELTEAQARQKLADSGYGDTSDLTAERADGAWNFYNGLGPWIVSDNGDVSYPGNRALDQYQKEHPDSDADTDDSDSDDAE
;
A
#
# COMPACT_ATOMS: atom_id res chain seq x y z
N MET A 1 -33.45 67.00 -21.90
CA MET A 1 -32.84 65.82 -21.25
C MET A 1 -33.62 65.55 -19.97
N ARG A 2 -34.09 64.30 -19.80
CA ARG A 2 -35.21 63.93 -18.92
C ARG A 2 -34.70 63.42 -17.55
N LYS A 3 -35.18 64.09 -16.50
CA LYS A 3 -35.76 63.57 -15.25
C LYS A 3 -34.89 62.72 -14.30
N THR A 4 -34.55 63.37 -13.19
CA THR A 4 -34.40 62.86 -11.82
C THR A 4 -35.50 61.86 -11.42
N PHE A 5 -35.09 60.71 -10.84
CA PHE A 5 -35.92 59.80 -10.04
C PHE A 5 -35.00 59.25 -8.93
N ILE A 6 -35.08 59.80 -7.72
CA ILE A 6 -35.89 59.34 -6.58
C ILE A 6 -35.33 58.07 -5.95
N LEU A 7 -34.59 58.34 -4.89
CA LEU A 7 -34.10 57.53 -3.81
C LEU A 7 -35.30 57.05 -2.97
N LEU A 8 -35.63 55.76 -3.00
CA LEU A 8 -36.58 55.13 -2.07
C LEU A 8 -36.52 53.60 -2.23
N THR A 9 -35.75 52.93 -1.38
CA THR A 9 -35.96 51.51 -1.10
C THR A 9 -35.80 51.31 0.39
N GLY A 10 -36.95 51.29 1.06
CA GLY A 10 -37.08 51.19 2.50
C GLY A 10 -36.71 49.79 3.00
N ILE A 11 -35.96 49.82 4.10
CA ILE A 11 -36.25 49.13 5.37
C ILE A 11 -37.25 47.97 5.23
N LEU A 12 -36.71 46.76 5.15
CA LEU A 12 -37.45 45.53 5.47
C LEU A 12 -37.12 45.14 6.90
N LEU A 13 -38.11 45.29 7.77
CA LEU A 13 -38.14 44.88 9.18
C LEU A 13 -37.75 43.39 9.32
N LEU A 14 -36.84 43.02 10.22
CA LEU A 14 -37.04 42.84 11.67
C LEU A 14 -38.24 41.94 12.01
N LEU A 15 -38.10 40.62 11.89
CA LEU A 15 -38.92 39.64 12.62
C LEU A 15 -38.04 38.46 13.07
N GLY A 16 -37.89 38.28 14.39
CA GLY A 16 -37.36 37.04 14.96
C GLY A 16 -36.51 37.16 16.23
N ALA A 17 -36.83 38.05 17.18
CA ALA A 17 -36.25 37.98 18.52
C ALA A 17 -37.29 38.36 19.59
N SER A 18 -38.15 37.41 19.93
CA SER A 18 -38.97 37.46 21.13
C SER A 18 -39.13 36.06 21.70
N GLY A 19 -38.34 35.75 22.74
CA GLY A 19 -38.38 34.46 23.40
C GLY A 19 -37.36 34.25 24.52
N CYS A 20 -36.96 35.30 25.24
CA CYS A 20 -36.29 35.17 26.54
C CYS A 20 -37.06 36.02 27.55
N SER A 21 -38.13 35.44 28.11
CA SER A 21 -38.75 35.96 29.32
C SER A 21 -38.02 35.35 30.51
N ASN A 22 -37.17 36.15 31.15
CA ASN A 22 -36.72 35.90 32.51
C ASN A 22 -37.85 36.27 33.47
N THR A 23 -38.37 35.30 34.21
CA THR A 23 -38.91 35.57 35.56
C THR A 23 -38.63 34.40 36.49
N ALA A 24 -38.09 34.80 37.65
CA ALA A 24 -38.17 34.14 38.95
C ALA A 24 -37.44 32.81 39.16
N LYS A 25 -36.44 32.90 40.04
CA LYS A 25 -35.84 31.84 40.86
C LYS A 25 -36.88 30.79 41.27
N SER A 26 -36.72 29.58 40.75
CA SER A 26 -37.07 28.35 41.45
C SER A 26 -36.00 27.32 41.11
N THR A 27 -35.23 26.93 42.12
CA THR A 27 -34.28 25.82 42.07
C THR A 27 -35.06 24.52 41.88
N HIS A 28 -35.45 24.25 40.64
CA HIS A 28 -35.74 22.91 40.18
C HIS A 28 -34.59 22.49 39.28
N GLN A 29 -33.83 21.53 39.80
CA GLN A 29 -32.70 20.87 39.19
C GLN A 29 -33.21 20.14 37.95
N SER A 30 -33.32 20.86 36.83
CA SER A 30 -33.55 20.27 35.52
C SER A 30 -32.31 19.46 35.18
N ALA A 31 -32.41 18.15 35.39
CA ALA A 31 -31.40 17.21 34.92
C ALA A 31 -31.12 17.53 33.45
N PRO A 32 -29.85 17.74 33.05
CA PRO A 32 -29.54 17.93 31.65
C PRO A 32 -30.10 16.72 30.92
N VAL A 33 -30.91 16.97 29.88
CA VAL A 33 -31.32 15.93 28.95
C VAL A 33 -30.04 15.41 28.33
N GLN A 34 -29.50 14.37 28.96
CA GLN A 34 -28.32 13.67 28.53
C GLN A 34 -28.79 12.92 27.30
N THR A 35 -28.68 13.56 26.13
CA THR A 35 -28.81 12.89 24.85
C THR A 35 -27.71 11.83 24.85
N SER A 36 -28.04 10.63 25.34
CA SER A 36 -27.08 9.54 25.44
C SER A 36 -26.65 9.23 24.01
N ARG A 37 -25.50 9.76 23.61
CA ARG A 37 -24.89 9.47 22.32
C ARG A 37 -24.49 8.02 22.42
N LYS A 38 -25.40 7.14 21.99
CA LYS A 38 -25.24 5.69 22.03
C LYS A 38 -23.87 5.37 21.43
N GLN A 39 -22.91 5.00 22.29
CA GLN A 39 -21.55 4.78 21.84
C GLN A 39 -21.58 3.67 20.79
N ALA A 40 -21.09 3.99 19.59
CA ALA A 40 -21.06 3.03 18.50
C ALA A 40 -20.20 1.84 18.93
N LYS A 41 -20.80 0.64 18.94
CA LYS A 41 -20.09 -0.59 19.29
C LYS A 41 -18.86 -0.75 18.40
N THR A 42 -17.70 -0.94 19.00
CA THR A 42 -16.45 -1.17 18.28
C THR A 42 -16.27 -2.65 18.01
N THR A 43 -15.97 -3.03 16.76
CA THR A 43 -15.78 -4.43 16.37
C THR A 43 -14.75 -4.56 15.26
N TYR A 44 -14.03 -5.69 15.21
CA TYR A 44 -13.15 -6.00 14.09
C TYR A 44 -13.93 -6.42 12.84
N TYR A 45 -13.47 -6.06 11.64
CA TYR A 45 -14.18 -6.37 10.39
C TYR A 45 -14.52 -7.86 10.22
N GLN A 46 -13.60 -8.76 10.55
CA GLN A 46 -13.83 -10.21 10.45
C GLN A 46 -14.94 -10.73 11.39
N ASN A 47 -15.28 -9.96 12.43
CA ASN A 47 -16.29 -10.31 13.42
C ASN A 47 -17.65 -9.62 13.14
N LEU A 48 -17.75 -8.83 12.06
CA LEU A 48 -19.03 -8.26 11.64
C LEU A 48 -19.96 -9.36 11.10
N LYS A 49 -21.26 -9.18 11.30
CA LYS A 49 -22.26 -9.99 10.60
C LYS A 49 -22.14 -9.74 9.09
N LYS A 50 -22.42 -10.75 8.25
CA LYS A 50 -22.35 -10.65 6.78
C LYS A 50 -23.11 -9.43 6.22
N ALA A 51 -24.27 -9.09 6.80
CA ALA A 51 -25.05 -7.92 6.39
C ALA A 51 -24.30 -6.59 6.62
N ASP A 52 -23.56 -6.46 7.72
CA ASP A 52 -22.77 -5.27 8.02
C ASP A 52 -21.46 -5.26 7.23
N GLN A 53 -20.84 -6.42 6.96
CA GLN A 53 -19.66 -6.51 6.09
C GLN A 53 -19.93 -5.94 4.70
N LYS A 54 -21.11 -6.22 4.11
CA LYS A 54 -21.52 -5.69 2.79
C LYS A 54 -21.69 -4.15 2.75
N LYS A 55 -21.87 -3.52 3.91
CA LYS A 55 -21.98 -2.05 4.05
C LYS A 55 -20.61 -1.39 4.16
N VAL A 56 -19.53 -2.15 4.37
CA VAL A 56 -18.17 -1.63 4.22
C VAL A 56 -17.81 -1.67 2.75
N LYS A 57 -17.41 -0.53 2.19
CA LYS A 57 -17.00 -0.43 0.78
C LYS A 57 -15.49 -0.27 0.69
N PHE A 58 -14.89 -1.08 -0.15
CA PHE A 58 -13.47 -1.01 -0.48
C PHE A 58 -13.36 -0.57 -1.94
N ASN A 59 -12.54 0.43 -2.19
CA ASN A 59 -12.11 0.80 -3.52
C ASN A 59 -10.59 0.71 -3.54
N PHE A 60 -10.04 -0.05 -4.47
CA PHE A 60 -8.60 -0.24 -4.61
C PHE A 60 -8.16 0.34 -5.94
N LYS A 61 -7.01 1.00 -5.94
CA LYS A 61 -6.42 1.59 -7.13
C LYS A 61 -4.96 1.23 -7.19
N ALA A 62 -4.52 0.75 -8.35
CA ALA A 62 -3.12 0.58 -8.66
C ALA A 62 -2.66 1.83 -9.42
N ASP A 63 -1.58 2.44 -8.95
CA ASP A 63 -0.90 3.55 -9.59
C ASP A 63 0.52 3.10 -9.94
N GLN A 64 0.95 3.34 -11.18
CA GLN A 64 2.30 3.01 -11.63
C GLN A 64 3.29 4.12 -11.26
N ASN A 65 4.50 3.73 -10.87
CA ASN A 65 5.67 4.60 -10.87
C ASN A 65 6.88 3.83 -11.42
N ASP A 66 8.07 4.42 -11.31
CA ASP A 66 9.33 3.85 -11.80
C ASP A 66 9.69 2.48 -11.19
N TYR A 67 9.04 2.10 -10.07
CA TYR A 67 9.29 0.87 -9.32
C TYR A 67 8.16 -0.17 -9.45
N GLY A 68 7.20 0.05 -10.35
CA GLY A 68 6.05 -0.83 -10.59
C GLY A 68 4.74 -0.30 -10.03
N TYR A 69 3.77 -1.19 -9.79
CA TYR A 69 2.43 -0.80 -9.37
C TYR A 69 2.30 -0.77 -7.84
N PHE A 70 1.76 0.34 -7.34
CA PHE A 70 1.44 0.58 -5.94
C PHE A 70 -0.07 0.54 -5.76
N ILE A 71 -0.55 -0.35 -4.92
CA ILE A 71 -1.99 -0.50 -4.68
C ILE A 71 -2.37 0.22 -3.39
N SER A 72 -3.23 1.22 -3.53
CA SER A 72 -3.82 1.97 -2.44
C SER A 72 -5.28 1.57 -2.23
N ALA A 73 -5.78 1.70 -1.00
CA ALA A 73 -7.17 1.43 -0.68
C ALA A 73 -7.91 2.67 -0.16
N LYS A 74 -9.18 2.81 -0.50
CA LYS A 74 -10.14 3.74 0.11
C LYS A 74 -11.24 2.91 0.75
N VAL A 75 -11.32 2.95 2.07
CA VAL A 75 -12.28 2.16 2.86
C VAL A 75 -13.35 3.08 3.41
N THR A 76 -14.61 2.77 3.14
CA THR A 76 -15.78 3.50 3.64
C THR A 76 -16.61 2.62 4.54
N ASN A 77 -16.83 3.04 5.78
CA ASN A 77 -17.70 2.36 6.72
C ASN A 77 -19.12 2.94 6.65
N LYS A 78 -20.09 2.26 6.03
CA LYS A 78 -21.52 2.67 6.04
C LYS A 78 -22.35 1.94 7.11
N THR A 79 -21.70 1.38 8.14
CA THR A 79 -22.40 0.80 9.29
C THR A 79 -22.62 1.83 10.38
N ASP A 80 -23.42 1.46 11.38
CA ASP A 80 -23.63 2.17 12.64
C ASP A 80 -22.58 1.83 13.72
N LYS A 81 -21.55 1.04 13.36
CA LYS A 81 -20.51 0.54 14.27
C LYS A 81 -19.16 1.18 13.96
N THR A 82 -18.31 1.29 14.97
CA THR A 82 -16.89 1.58 14.75
C THR A 82 -16.19 0.30 14.33
N ILE A 83 -15.47 0.32 13.21
CA ILE A 83 -14.81 -0.87 12.65
C ILE A 83 -13.30 -0.74 12.80
N ARG A 84 -12.66 -1.84 13.23
CA ARG A 84 -11.20 -1.99 13.27
C ARG A 84 -10.72 -2.94 12.19
N PHE A 85 -9.67 -2.55 11.48
CA PHE A 85 -8.93 -3.40 10.55
C PHE A 85 -7.51 -3.56 11.08
N ASN A 86 -6.97 -4.78 11.06
CA ASN A 86 -5.53 -4.95 11.13
C ASN A 86 -4.99 -4.87 9.71
N ARG A 87 -4.15 -3.87 9.41
CA ARG A 87 -3.64 -3.64 8.07
C ARG A 87 -2.77 -4.81 7.55
N SER A 88 -2.12 -5.55 8.44
CA SER A 88 -1.30 -6.72 8.06
C SER A 88 -2.13 -7.91 7.59
N LYS A 89 -3.46 -7.86 7.72
CA LYS A 89 -4.36 -8.93 7.27
C LYS A 89 -4.85 -8.76 5.84
N PHE A 90 -4.50 -7.67 5.16
CA PHE A 90 -4.74 -7.57 3.72
C PHE A 90 -3.70 -8.41 2.98
N ALA A 91 -4.13 -9.08 1.91
CA ALA A 91 -3.24 -9.87 1.06
C ALA A 91 -3.72 -9.87 -0.40
N LEU A 92 -2.78 -9.94 -1.33
CA LEU A 92 -3.03 -10.28 -2.73
C LEU A 92 -2.95 -11.79 -2.88
N LYS A 93 -4.06 -12.41 -3.24
CA LYS A 93 -4.13 -13.84 -3.54
C LYS A 93 -4.00 -14.02 -5.05
N PHE A 94 -2.85 -14.53 -5.47
CA PHE A 94 -2.61 -15.01 -6.82
C PHE A 94 -2.87 -16.52 -6.88
N THR A 95 -2.69 -17.12 -8.06
CA THR A 95 -2.92 -18.56 -8.26
C THR A 95 -1.96 -19.41 -7.43
N ASP A 96 -0.68 -19.08 -7.46
CA ASP A 96 0.38 -19.93 -6.91
C ASP A 96 0.96 -19.40 -5.59
N ASN A 97 0.75 -18.12 -5.30
CA ASN A 97 1.32 -17.46 -4.13
C ASN A 97 0.35 -16.42 -3.53
N GLU A 98 0.78 -15.89 -2.39
CA GLU A 98 0.06 -14.84 -1.69
C GLU A 98 1.05 -13.77 -1.20
N VAL A 99 0.75 -12.51 -1.50
CA VAL A 99 1.59 -11.38 -1.12
C VAL A 99 0.90 -10.62 0.03
N PRO A 100 1.48 -10.58 1.23
CA PRO A 100 0.92 -9.84 2.35
C PRO A 100 1.04 -8.32 2.13
N ALA A 101 0.16 -7.56 2.78
CA ALA A 101 0.30 -6.11 2.81
C ALA A 101 1.54 -5.69 3.59
N VAL A 102 2.21 -4.64 3.11
CA VAL A 102 3.42 -4.08 3.75
C VAL A 102 3.09 -3.29 5.02
N LEU A 103 1.84 -2.84 5.15
CA LEU A 103 1.39 -2.00 6.26
C LEU A 103 0.91 -2.84 7.46
N THR A 104 1.35 -2.47 8.66
CA THR A 104 0.96 -3.10 9.93
C THR A 104 0.07 -2.18 10.77
N GLY A 105 -0.39 -2.64 11.94
CA GLY A 105 -1.15 -1.81 12.88
C GLY A 105 -2.65 -1.69 12.58
N ILE A 106 -3.35 -0.91 13.42
CA ILE A 106 -4.81 -0.89 13.46
C ILE A 106 -5.37 0.37 12.79
N LEU A 107 -6.18 0.17 11.75
CA LEU A 107 -7.01 1.22 11.19
C LEU A 107 -8.40 1.22 11.84
N ILE A 108 -8.78 2.36 12.42
CA ILE A 108 -10.10 2.57 13.02
C ILE A 108 -10.96 3.46 12.11
N LEU A 109 -12.16 3.00 11.77
CA LEU A 109 -13.19 3.75 11.04
C LEU A 109 -14.46 3.90 11.86
N LYS A 110 -14.80 5.14 12.22
CA LYS A 110 -16.09 5.49 12.83
C LYS A 110 -17.24 5.28 11.82
N PRO A 111 -18.51 5.22 12.28
CA PRO A 111 -19.67 5.21 11.40
C PRO A 111 -19.62 6.30 10.33
N ASN A 112 -19.97 5.97 9.10
CA ASN A 112 -19.96 6.84 7.91
C ASN A 112 -18.59 7.42 7.52
N GLN A 113 -17.50 7.04 8.20
CA GLN A 113 -16.16 7.53 7.91
C GLN A 113 -15.57 6.85 6.67
N THR A 114 -14.77 7.62 5.93
CA THR A 114 -13.92 7.13 4.85
C THR A 114 -12.46 7.42 5.18
N LYS A 115 -11.57 6.44 4.98
CA LYS A 115 -10.12 6.63 5.11
C LYS A 115 -9.39 6.06 3.91
N LYS A 116 -8.31 6.73 3.49
CA LYS A 116 -7.35 6.22 2.50
C LYS A 116 -6.24 5.45 3.21
N ILE A 117 -5.74 4.42 2.56
CA ILE A 117 -4.62 3.59 2.97
C ILE A 117 -3.66 3.56 1.76
N PRO A 118 -2.74 4.53 1.65
CA PRO A 118 -1.81 4.58 0.54
C PRO A 118 -0.80 3.44 0.63
N GLY A 119 -0.38 2.89 -0.50
CA GLY A 119 0.72 1.91 -0.57
C GLY A 119 0.49 0.64 0.25
N LEU A 120 -0.74 0.11 0.25
CA LEU A 120 -1.09 -1.12 0.94
C LEU A 120 -0.29 -2.32 0.40
N PHE A 121 -0.06 -2.33 -0.91
CA PHE A 121 0.87 -3.23 -1.60
C PHE A 121 1.76 -2.39 -2.52
N GLN A 122 2.99 -2.84 -2.75
CA GLN A 122 4.02 -2.08 -3.48
C GLN A 122 4.75 -2.99 -4.46
N LYS A 123 5.30 -2.42 -5.54
CA LYS A 123 6.13 -3.12 -6.53
C LYS A 123 5.44 -4.34 -7.17
N GLN A 124 4.14 -4.21 -7.45
CA GLN A 124 3.39 -5.30 -8.07
C GLN A 124 3.60 -5.30 -9.58
N ASN A 125 3.63 -6.49 -10.17
CA ASN A 125 3.75 -6.67 -11.62
C ASN A 125 2.36 -6.58 -12.28
N ILE A 126 2.21 -5.76 -13.32
CA ILE A 126 0.92 -5.62 -14.03
C ILE A 126 0.44 -6.95 -14.60
N ASN A 127 1.34 -7.81 -15.08
CA ASN A 127 0.99 -9.10 -15.66
C ASN A 127 0.32 -9.99 -14.62
N GLU A 128 0.80 -9.98 -13.38
CA GLU A 128 0.20 -10.70 -12.25
C GLU A 128 -1.14 -10.07 -11.83
N LEU A 129 -1.18 -8.74 -11.71
CA LEU A 129 -2.40 -8.04 -11.32
C LEU A 129 -3.54 -8.21 -12.33
N ALA A 130 -3.21 -8.29 -13.63
CA ALA A 130 -4.17 -8.44 -14.72
C ALA A 130 -4.71 -9.87 -14.89
N GLN A 131 -4.10 -10.86 -14.22
CA GLN A 131 -4.57 -12.25 -14.27
C GLN A 131 -6.02 -12.38 -13.81
N THR A 132 -6.71 -13.35 -14.39
CA THR A 132 -8.01 -13.78 -13.90
C THR A 132 -7.85 -14.55 -12.59
N ASN A 133 -8.90 -14.63 -11.78
CA ASN A 133 -8.92 -15.35 -10.49
C ASN A 133 -7.97 -14.83 -9.40
N CYS A 134 -7.38 -13.65 -9.58
CA CYS A 134 -6.57 -13.00 -8.56
C CYS A 134 -7.41 -11.99 -7.76
N PHE A 135 -7.25 -11.99 -6.43
CA PHE A 135 -8.12 -11.23 -5.51
C PHE A 135 -7.33 -10.50 -4.43
N ILE A 136 -7.81 -9.31 -4.08
CA ILE A 136 -7.47 -8.69 -2.80
C ILE A 136 -8.36 -9.31 -1.74
N THR A 137 -7.74 -9.83 -0.69
CA THR A 137 -8.43 -10.47 0.43
C THR A 137 -8.13 -9.78 1.75
N TYR A 138 -8.97 -10.06 2.74
CA TYR A 138 -8.70 -9.75 4.13
C TYR A 138 -8.78 -11.02 4.98
N SER A 139 -7.80 -11.22 5.85
CA SER A 139 -7.64 -12.41 6.71
C SER A 139 -7.71 -13.73 5.94
N HIS A 140 -7.21 -13.78 4.70
CA HIS A 140 -7.25 -14.93 3.77
C HIS A 140 -8.65 -15.46 3.40
N LYS A 141 -9.72 -14.93 3.99
CA LYS A 141 -11.09 -15.46 3.91
C LYS A 141 -12.04 -14.56 3.15
N PHE A 142 -11.90 -13.26 3.32
CA PHE A 142 -12.86 -12.30 2.78
C PHE A 142 -12.33 -11.75 1.46
N LYS A 143 -12.89 -12.19 0.34
CA LYS A 143 -12.61 -11.60 -0.98
C LYS A 143 -13.22 -10.18 -1.02
N LEU A 144 -12.37 -9.18 -1.26
CA LEU A 144 -12.77 -7.77 -1.25
C LEU A 144 -12.91 -7.20 -2.65
N ALA A 145 -11.97 -7.52 -3.54
CA ALA A 145 -11.96 -7.08 -4.94
C ALA A 145 -11.12 -8.04 -5.79
N SER A 146 -11.28 -7.99 -7.11
CA SER A 146 -10.31 -8.60 -8.03
C SER A 146 -9.11 -7.68 -8.19
N THR A 147 -7.90 -8.21 -8.30
CA THR A 147 -6.70 -7.40 -8.60
C THR A 147 -6.84 -6.66 -9.93
N ARG A 148 -7.44 -7.29 -10.94
CA ARG A 148 -7.68 -6.66 -12.24
C ARG A 148 -8.54 -5.39 -12.14
N SER A 149 -9.45 -5.33 -11.17
CA SER A 149 -10.31 -4.15 -10.95
C SER A 149 -9.58 -2.94 -10.37
N THR A 150 -8.31 -3.10 -9.96
CA THR A 150 -7.50 -1.98 -9.47
C THR A 150 -6.78 -1.22 -10.57
N LEU A 151 -6.63 -1.85 -11.75
CA LEU A 151 -5.96 -1.29 -12.91
C LEU A 151 -6.87 -0.28 -13.63
N SER A 152 -6.27 0.72 -14.27
CA SER A 152 -7.01 1.62 -15.15
C SER A 152 -7.38 0.91 -16.47
N ASN A 153 -8.33 1.48 -17.21
CA ASN A 153 -8.66 0.95 -18.54
C ASN A 153 -7.46 1.08 -19.50
N ASP A 154 -6.66 2.14 -19.36
CA ASP A 154 -5.48 2.37 -20.19
C ASP A 154 -4.42 1.30 -19.94
N ASP A 155 -4.17 0.95 -18.68
CA ASP A 155 -3.28 -0.16 -18.30
C ASP A 155 -3.72 -1.48 -18.95
N LEU A 156 -5.02 -1.78 -18.92
CA LEU A 156 -5.58 -3.00 -19.50
C LEU A 156 -5.49 -3.02 -21.02
N ASN A 157 -5.64 -1.87 -21.69
CA ASN A 157 -5.54 -1.75 -23.14
C ASN A 157 -4.10 -1.88 -23.63
N ASN A 158 -3.14 -1.32 -22.89
CA ASN A 158 -1.72 -1.45 -23.24
C ASN A 158 -1.24 -2.90 -23.16
N LEU A 159 -1.77 -3.68 -22.21
CA LEU A 159 -1.46 -5.10 -22.08
C LEU A 159 -1.97 -5.95 -23.26
N THR A 160 -3.16 -5.63 -23.79
CA THR A 160 -3.72 -6.35 -24.95
C THR A 160 -3.02 -5.98 -26.25
N GLN A 161 -2.54 -4.73 -26.41
CA GLN A 161 -1.75 -4.33 -27.58
C GLN A 161 -0.36 -4.97 -27.61
N ALA A 162 0.34 -5.05 -26.48
CA ALA A 162 1.64 -5.73 -26.39
C ALA A 162 1.53 -7.22 -26.77
N SER A 163 0.42 -7.88 -26.39
CA SER A 163 0.16 -9.29 -26.71
C SER A 163 -0.11 -9.51 -28.22
N ASN A 164 -0.72 -8.56 -28.90
CA ASN A 164 -1.04 -8.66 -30.34
C ASN A 164 0.14 -8.32 -31.26
N THR A 165 1.24 -7.78 -30.73
CA THR A 165 2.42 -7.42 -31.54
C THR A 165 3.47 -8.55 -31.56
N SER A 166 3.32 -9.57 -30.71
CA SER A 166 4.27 -10.71 -30.62
C SER A 166 3.86 -11.95 -31.42
N SER A 167 2.74 -11.95 -32.15
CA SER A 167 2.27 -13.15 -32.88
C SER A 167 2.74 -13.26 -34.33
N ASN A 168 3.75 -12.49 -34.75
CA ASN A 168 4.25 -12.51 -36.13
C ASN A 168 5.77 -12.64 -36.20
N GLN A 169 6.32 -13.67 -35.55
CA GLN A 169 7.62 -14.22 -35.95
C GLN A 169 7.68 -15.71 -35.63
N THR A 170 7.24 -16.52 -36.59
CA THR A 170 7.58 -17.94 -36.68
C THR A 170 8.20 -18.23 -38.05
N ASN A 171 9.47 -18.65 -37.99
CA ASN A 171 10.04 -19.85 -38.61
C ASN A 171 11.34 -19.69 -39.42
N ASN A 172 12.25 -20.61 -39.06
CA ASN A 172 13.35 -21.24 -39.80
C ASN A 172 14.71 -20.53 -39.85
N SER A 173 15.85 -21.15 -39.55
CA SER A 173 16.19 -22.60 -39.49
C SER A 173 17.38 -22.90 -38.57
N ASP A 174 17.38 -24.14 -38.08
CA ASP A 174 18.44 -25.00 -37.53
C ASP A 174 19.92 -24.64 -37.80
N LYS A 175 20.76 -24.83 -36.76
CA LYS A 175 21.79 -25.89 -36.76
C LYS A 175 22.47 -26.09 -35.40
N GLN A 176 22.58 -27.38 -35.04
CA GLN A 176 23.40 -28.02 -34.02
C GLN A 176 24.81 -27.41 -33.84
N ASN A 177 25.33 -27.42 -32.61
CA ASN A 177 26.49 -28.26 -32.31
C ASN A 177 26.60 -28.60 -30.80
N ASP A 178 26.78 -29.88 -30.53
CA ASP A 178 27.25 -30.45 -29.27
C ASP A 178 28.63 -29.90 -28.91
N SER A 179 28.94 -29.84 -27.61
CA SER A 179 30.18 -30.39 -27.03
C SER A 179 30.13 -30.33 -25.50
N ASP A 180 30.20 -31.50 -24.89
CA ASP A 180 30.54 -31.78 -23.50
C ASP A 180 31.69 -30.92 -22.95
N ASN A 181 31.59 -30.49 -21.69
CA ASN A 181 32.67 -30.78 -20.76
C ASN A 181 32.21 -30.80 -19.30
N SER A 182 32.33 -31.98 -18.70
CA SER A 182 32.30 -32.23 -17.27
C SER A 182 33.50 -31.59 -16.58
N ASN A 183 33.30 -30.93 -15.42
CA ASN A 183 34.24 -31.14 -14.32
C ASN A 183 33.61 -30.91 -12.94
N ASN A 184 33.68 -32.00 -12.18
CA ASN A 184 33.40 -32.16 -10.77
C ASN A 184 34.52 -31.50 -9.93
N SER A 185 34.19 -30.84 -8.83
CA SER A 185 34.99 -30.88 -7.59
C SER A 185 34.21 -30.32 -6.40
N GLN A 186 33.83 -31.23 -5.49
CA GLN A 186 33.56 -30.99 -4.09
C GLN A 186 34.76 -30.34 -3.39
N THR A 187 34.51 -29.36 -2.51
CA THR A 187 35.27 -29.22 -1.26
C THR A 187 34.39 -28.67 -0.13
N ALA A 188 34.60 -29.22 1.05
CA ALA A 188 33.82 -29.09 2.29
C ALA A 188 34.13 -27.78 3.06
N PRO A 189 33.38 -27.45 4.14
CA PRO A 189 33.29 -26.11 4.68
C PRO A 189 34.41 -25.79 5.67
N ALA A 190 34.92 -24.56 5.64
CA ALA A 190 35.73 -23.99 6.71
C ALA A 190 34.95 -22.86 7.37
N ASN A 191 34.67 -23.07 8.65
CA ASN A 191 34.11 -22.11 9.58
C ASN A 191 35.29 -21.30 10.15
N ASP A 192 35.34 -19.98 9.94
CA ASP A 192 35.99 -19.10 10.91
C ASP A 192 35.52 -17.64 10.82
N ASN A 193 35.19 -17.11 11.99
CA ASN A 193 34.86 -15.72 12.25
C ASN A 193 36.15 -14.87 12.18
N SER A 194 36.20 -13.86 11.32
CA SER A 194 36.92 -12.61 11.65
C SER A 194 36.56 -11.48 10.69
N ALA A 195 36.13 -10.37 11.27
CA ALA A 195 35.82 -9.13 10.58
C ALA A 195 37.08 -8.54 9.91
N ASN A 196 37.11 -8.61 8.58
CA ASN A 196 37.74 -7.66 7.68
C ASN A 196 36.91 -7.73 6.41
N THR A 197 36.28 -6.62 6.01
CA THR A 197 35.44 -6.51 4.81
C THR A 197 36.30 -6.82 3.58
N THR A 198 36.34 -8.11 3.25
CA THR A 198 37.02 -8.64 2.08
C THR A 198 35.99 -8.61 0.97
N GLU A 199 36.35 -8.00 -0.15
CA GLU A 199 35.49 -7.94 -1.33
C GLU A 199 34.98 -9.34 -1.67
N LEU A 200 33.65 -9.48 -1.80
CA LEU A 200 33.06 -10.76 -2.17
C LEU A 200 33.39 -11.06 -3.63
N THR A 201 33.72 -12.31 -3.92
CA THR A 201 33.75 -12.80 -5.30
C THR A 201 32.32 -12.92 -5.86
N GLU A 202 32.17 -12.93 -7.19
CA GLU A 202 30.85 -13.09 -7.83
C GLU A 202 30.13 -14.36 -7.35
N ALA A 203 30.86 -15.47 -7.25
CA ALA A 203 30.32 -16.75 -6.81
C ALA A 203 29.82 -16.69 -5.35
N GLN A 204 30.56 -16.02 -4.47
CA GLN A 204 30.13 -15.82 -3.08
C GLN A 204 28.89 -14.93 -2.99
N ALA A 205 28.83 -13.87 -3.80
CA ALA A 205 27.67 -13.00 -3.86
C ALA A 205 26.42 -13.71 -4.41
N ARG A 206 26.58 -14.56 -5.44
CA ARG A 206 25.51 -15.43 -5.97
C ARG A 206 25.00 -16.40 -4.92
N GLN A 207 25.91 -17.03 -4.17
CA GLN A 207 25.52 -17.93 -3.09
C GLN A 207 24.73 -17.19 -2.00
N LYS A 208 25.16 -15.98 -1.61
CA LYS A 208 24.44 -15.15 -0.63
C LYS A 208 23.03 -14.78 -1.12
N LEU A 209 22.89 -14.47 -2.40
CA LEU A 209 21.58 -14.19 -3.01
C LEU A 209 20.69 -15.44 -3.10
N ALA A 210 21.26 -16.61 -3.40
CA ALA A 210 20.53 -17.86 -3.38
C ALA A 210 20.03 -18.21 -1.96
N ASP A 211 20.91 -18.07 -0.97
CA ASP A 211 20.63 -18.31 0.45
C ASP A 211 19.58 -17.35 1.03
N SER A 212 19.43 -16.16 0.43
CA SER A 212 18.42 -15.19 0.83
C SER A 212 16.99 -15.60 0.42
N GLY A 213 16.85 -16.72 -0.32
CA GLY A 213 15.58 -17.28 -0.75
C GLY A 213 15.17 -16.87 -2.17
N TYR A 214 16.07 -16.26 -2.95
CA TYR A 214 15.84 -16.01 -4.37
C TYR A 214 15.78 -17.32 -5.18
N GLY A 215 16.60 -18.31 -4.78
CA GLY A 215 16.71 -19.59 -5.48
C GLY A 215 17.87 -19.62 -6.46
N ASP A 216 17.68 -20.26 -7.61
CA ASP A 216 18.70 -20.35 -8.66
C ASP A 216 19.05 -18.94 -9.19
N THR A 217 20.34 -18.64 -9.29
CA THR A 217 20.86 -17.33 -9.74
C THR A 217 21.62 -17.45 -11.06
N SER A 218 21.62 -18.62 -11.70
CA SER A 218 22.42 -18.92 -12.89
C SER A 218 22.02 -18.09 -14.12
N ASP A 219 20.79 -17.61 -14.19
CA ASP A 219 20.25 -16.77 -15.25
C ASP A 219 20.53 -15.26 -15.07
N LEU A 220 21.05 -14.86 -13.91
CA LEU A 220 21.30 -13.45 -13.60
C LEU A 220 22.62 -12.97 -14.21
N THR A 221 22.57 -11.85 -14.92
CA THR A 221 23.79 -11.11 -15.30
C THR A 221 24.36 -10.43 -14.06
N ALA A 222 25.67 -10.51 -13.83
CA ALA A 222 26.33 -9.88 -12.68
C ALA A 222 27.23 -8.72 -13.11
N GLU A 223 27.17 -7.61 -12.39
CA GLU A 223 28.04 -6.45 -12.58
C GLU A 223 28.55 -5.97 -11.21
N ARG A 224 29.84 -5.64 -11.15
CA ARG A 224 30.47 -5.10 -9.95
C ARG A 224 30.38 -3.58 -9.95
N ALA A 225 29.82 -2.98 -8.91
CA ALA A 225 29.84 -1.52 -8.71
C ALA A 225 29.78 -1.14 -7.23
N ASP A 226 30.49 -0.08 -6.84
CA ASP A 226 30.43 0.57 -5.52
C ASP A 226 30.47 -0.37 -4.29
N GLY A 227 31.38 -1.35 -4.29
CA GLY A 227 31.53 -2.29 -3.15
C GLY A 227 30.42 -3.33 -3.03
N ALA A 228 29.72 -3.60 -4.12
CA ALA A 228 28.66 -4.59 -4.20
C ALA A 228 28.62 -5.31 -5.55
N TRP A 229 27.96 -6.47 -5.57
CA TRP A 229 27.54 -7.16 -6.78
C TRP A 229 26.09 -6.83 -7.10
N ASN A 230 25.85 -6.37 -8.32
CA ASN A 230 24.53 -6.13 -8.87
C ASN A 230 24.15 -7.30 -9.80
N PHE A 231 23.02 -7.94 -9.54
CA PHE A 231 22.49 -9.03 -10.36
C PHE A 231 21.24 -8.59 -11.10
N TYR A 232 21.09 -8.92 -12.38
CA TYR A 232 20.00 -8.43 -13.25
C TYR A 232 19.27 -9.55 -13.98
N ASN A 233 17.93 -9.43 -14.07
CA ASN A 233 17.08 -10.25 -14.94
C ASN A 233 15.99 -9.43 -15.69
N GLY A 234 16.20 -8.13 -15.87
CA GLY A 234 15.22 -7.22 -16.48
C GLY A 234 14.16 -6.66 -15.52
N LEU A 235 14.12 -7.10 -14.25
CA LEU A 235 13.22 -6.56 -13.21
C LEU A 235 13.89 -5.54 -12.26
N GLY A 236 15.17 -5.23 -12.48
CA GLY A 236 15.99 -4.34 -11.64
C GLY A 236 17.14 -5.07 -10.93
N PRO A 237 18.09 -4.35 -10.31
CA PRO A 237 19.26 -4.98 -9.69
C PRO A 237 18.93 -5.56 -8.30
N TRP A 238 19.32 -6.80 -8.05
CA TRP A 238 19.58 -7.33 -6.70
C TRP A 238 21.00 -6.94 -6.32
N ILE A 239 21.19 -6.38 -5.13
CA ILE A 239 22.49 -5.89 -4.67
C ILE A 239 22.96 -6.79 -3.54
N VAL A 240 24.14 -7.37 -3.67
CA VAL A 240 24.82 -8.07 -2.57
C VAL A 240 26.07 -7.28 -2.22
N SER A 241 26.02 -6.63 -1.06
CA SER A 241 27.12 -5.81 -0.55
C SER A 241 28.25 -6.71 -0.04
N ASP A 242 29.49 -6.20 -0.03
CA ASP A 242 30.65 -6.98 0.42
C ASP A 242 30.58 -7.45 1.88
N ASN A 243 29.76 -6.79 2.71
CA ASN A 243 29.46 -7.24 4.07
C ASN A 243 28.47 -8.42 4.13
N GLY A 244 27.97 -8.88 2.97
CA GLY A 244 27.03 -10.00 2.84
C GLY A 244 25.56 -9.59 2.86
N ASP A 245 25.23 -8.29 2.97
CA ASP A 245 23.85 -7.81 2.97
C ASP A 245 23.24 -7.92 1.58
N VAL A 246 22.06 -8.55 1.52
CA VAL A 246 21.29 -8.72 0.29
C VAL A 246 20.15 -7.71 0.26
N SER A 247 20.21 -6.77 -0.68
CA SER A 247 19.17 -5.80 -0.97
C SER A 247 18.42 -6.21 -2.23
N TYR A 248 17.10 -6.37 -2.10
CA TYR A 248 16.21 -6.69 -3.21
C TYR A 248 15.89 -5.45 -4.03
N PRO A 249 15.52 -5.61 -5.31
CA PRO A 249 15.09 -4.50 -6.15
C PRO A 249 14.06 -3.62 -5.42
N GLY A 250 14.45 -2.34 -5.25
CA GLY A 250 13.68 -1.28 -4.62
C GLY A 250 13.76 -1.16 -3.09
N ASN A 251 14.65 -1.86 -2.38
CA ASN A 251 14.96 -1.49 -0.98
C ASN A 251 15.78 -0.19 -0.93
N ARG A 252 16.66 0.03 -1.91
CA ARG A 252 17.46 1.27 -2.02
C ARG A 252 16.61 2.54 -2.03
N ALA A 253 15.42 2.56 -2.64
CA ALA A 253 14.56 3.74 -2.65
C ALA A 253 13.87 3.99 -1.29
N LEU A 254 13.53 2.95 -0.54
CA LEU A 254 12.96 3.08 0.80
C LEU A 254 14.04 3.44 1.82
N ASP A 255 15.20 2.80 1.74
CA ASP A 255 16.36 3.11 2.59
C ASP A 255 16.88 4.51 2.28
N GLN A 256 16.89 4.92 1.02
CA GLN A 256 17.27 6.27 0.61
C GLN A 256 16.20 7.30 1.00
N TYR A 257 14.90 6.99 0.87
CA TYR A 257 13.84 7.84 1.39
C TYR A 257 13.93 8.01 2.92
N GLN A 258 14.12 6.93 3.67
CA GLN A 258 14.27 6.96 5.13
C GLN A 258 15.58 7.64 5.56
N LYS A 259 16.65 7.50 4.78
CA LYS A 259 17.91 8.22 4.98
C LYS A 259 17.80 9.72 4.68
N GLU A 260 17.00 10.09 3.68
CA GLU A 260 16.74 11.49 3.30
C GLU A 260 15.66 12.14 4.18
N HIS A 261 14.86 11.34 4.90
CA HIS A 261 13.76 11.79 5.77
C HIS A 261 13.80 11.09 7.14
N PRO A 262 14.85 11.28 7.96
CA PRO A 262 15.00 10.61 9.25
C PRO A 262 13.97 11.06 10.31
N ASP A 263 13.32 12.20 10.11
CA ASP A 263 12.49 12.86 11.13
C ASP A 263 10.97 12.59 11.03
N SER A 264 10.51 11.57 10.27
CA SER A 264 9.07 11.28 10.19
C SER A 264 8.48 10.57 11.42
N ASP A 265 9.32 10.23 12.40
CA ASP A 265 8.93 9.66 13.68
C ASP A 265 9.30 10.62 14.82
N ALA A 266 8.55 11.73 14.99
CA ALA A 266 8.49 12.45 16.26
C ALA A 266 7.26 13.36 16.36
N ASP A 267 6.46 13.10 17.39
CA ASP A 267 5.80 14.08 18.24
C ASP A 267 4.87 15.11 17.58
N THR A 268 3.58 14.79 17.56
CA THR A 268 2.57 15.83 17.84
C THR A 268 2.09 15.62 19.26
N ASP A 269 2.86 16.26 20.11
CA ASP A 269 2.66 16.51 21.53
C ASP A 269 1.31 17.18 21.78
N ASP A 270 0.75 16.84 22.94
CA ASP A 270 -0.42 17.48 23.52
C ASP A 270 -0.12 18.96 23.76
N SER A 271 -0.99 19.85 23.30
CA SER A 271 -1.00 21.22 23.79
C SER A 271 -2.45 21.67 23.93
N ASP A 272 -2.92 21.54 25.16
CA ASP A 272 -3.95 22.37 25.75
C ASP A 272 -3.71 23.85 25.40
N SER A 273 -4.75 24.52 24.93
CA SER A 273 -4.88 25.96 25.10
C SER A 273 -6.34 26.24 25.42
N ASP A 274 -6.64 26.20 26.72
CA ASP A 274 -7.60 27.09 27.33
C ASP A 274 -7.23 28.52 26.94
N ASP A 275 -8.15 29.28 26.34
CA ASP A 275 -8.17 30.72 26.55
C ASP A 275 -9.62 31.22 26.46
N ALA A 276 -10.04 31.75 27.61
CA ALA A 276 -11.24 32.52 27.81
C ALA A 276 -10.96 34.00 27.47
N GLU A 277 -11.85 34.64 26.73
CA GLU A 277 -12.60 35.86 27.11
C GLU A 277 -13.67 36.18 26.05
#